data_AF-W0GWG5-F1
#
_entry.id   AF-W0GWG5-F1
#
_cell.length_a   1.000
_cell.length_b   1.000
_cell.length_c   1.000
_cell.angle_alpha   90.00
_cell.angle_beta   90.00
_cell.angle_gamma   90.00
#
_symmetry.space_group_name_H-M   'P 1'
#
loop_
_entity.id
_entity.type
_entity.pdbx_description
1 polymer ?
#
loop_
_entity_poly.entity_id
_entity_poly.type
_entity_poly.pdbx_seq_one_letter_code
_entity_poly.pdbx_strand_id
1 'polypeptide(L)'
;MSSLSIVINRLCFRSLWKLNCIVVSVGMMLIGFVVGSYAWISGADIVSINDQYVHGFTAFITAIGLAFFLSFFFGTFWTIAQWIGFVIYSRFRPIRLRYYEVN
;
A
#
# COMPACT_ATOMS: atom_id res chain seq x y z
N MET A 1 5.28 -44.86 -9.66
CA MET A 1 5.21 -43.85 -8.59
C MET A 1 5.32 -42.48 -9.23
N SER A 2 4.20 -41.76 -9.38
CA SER A 2 4.19 -40.42 -9.97
C SER A 2 4.66 -39.40 -8.93
N SER A 3 5.84 -38.83 -9.12
CA SER A 3 6.34 -37.74 -8.28
C SER A 3 5.49 -36.49 -8.51
N LEU A 4 4.63 -36.15 -7.54
CA LEU A 4 3.91 -34.88 -7.52
C LEU A 4 4.92 -33.74 -7.27
N SER A 5 5.31 -33.04 -8.33
CA SER A 5 6.18 -31.87 -8.23
C SER A 5 5.34 -30.62 -7.95
N ILE A 6 5.29 -30.20 -6.69
CA ILE A 6 4.68 -28.92 -6.32
C ILE A 6 5.71 -27.83 -6.58
N VAL A 7 5.49 -27.06 -7.65
CA VAL A 7 6.30 -25.87 -7.97
C VAL A 7 5.74 -24.70 -7.16
N ILE A 8 6.45 -24.28 -6.10
CA ILE A 8 6.08 -23.05 -5.38
C ILE A 8 6.37 -21.85 -6.29
N ASN A 9 5.31 -21.23 -6.78
CA ASN A 9 5.40 -20.05 -7.62
C ASN A 9 5.87 -18.86 -6.76
N ARG A 10 6.91 -18.14 -7.21
CA ARG A 10 7.38 -16.94 -6.50
C ARG A 10 6.23 -15.94 -6.40
N LEU A 11 6.07 -15.29 -5.24
CA LEU A 11 5.09 -14.22 -5.05
C LEU A 11 5.28 -13.16 -6.13
N CYS A 12 4.28 -13.01 -7.00
CA CYS A 12 4.33 -12.06 -8.08
C CYS A 12 4.26 -10.64 -7.51
N PHE A 13 5.16 -9.75 -7.95
CA PHE A 13 5.17 -8.33 -7.56
C PHE A 13 3.77 -7.69 -7.68
N ARG A 14 3.05 -8.02 -8.76
CA ARG A 14 1.70 -7.52 -9.01
C ARG A 14 0.69 -7.88 -7.91
N SER A 15 0.82 -9.04 -7.28
CA SER A 15 -0.07 -9.47 -6.20
C SER A 15 0.24 -8.71 -4.91
N LEU A 16 1.52 -8.60 -4.55
CA LEU A 16 1.97 -7.80 -3.41
C LEU A 16 1.59 -6.32 -3.56
N TRP A 17 1.75 -5.78 -4.77
CA TRP A 17 1.37 -4.42 -5.09
C TRP A 17 -0.10 -4.15 -4.86
N LYS A 18 -0.98 -4.99 -5.44
CA LYS A 18 -2.43 -4.84 -5.26
C LYS A 18 -2.81 -4.86 -3.79
N LEU A 19 -2.24 -5.80 -3.02
CA LEU A 19 -2.56 -5.95 -1.61
C LEU A 19 -2.09 -4.73 -0.79
N ASN A 20 -0.85 -4.27 -0.98
CA ASN A 20 -0.33 -3.10 -0.29
C ASN A 20 -1.07 -1.81 -0.69
N CYS A 21 -1.36 -1.62 -1.98
CA CYS A 21 -2.13 -0.46 -2.43
C CYS A 21 -3.52 -0.42 -1.81
N ILE A 22 -4.20 -1.56 -1.65
CA ILE A 22 -5.50 -1.60 -0.97
C ILE A 22 -5.34 -1.20 0.50
N VAL A 23 -4.40 -1.81 1.23
CA VAL A 23 -4.21 -1.53 2.66
C VAL A 23 -3.86 -0.06 2.91
N VAL A 24 -2.90 0.48 2.16
CA VAL A 24 -2.48 1.88 2.29
C VAL A 24 -3.59 2.82 1.84
N SER A 25 -4.31 2.49 0.76
CA SER A 25 -5.40 3.34 0.26
C SER A 25 -6.57 3.41 1.22
N VAL A 26 -6.94 2.32 1.87
CA VAL A 26 -8.01 2.33 2.87
C VAL A 26 -7.61 3.23 4.05
N GLY A 27 -6.39 3.07 4.57
CA GLY A 27 -5.91 3.89 5.68
C GLY A 27 -5.82 5.38 5.33
N MET A 28 -5.20 5.71 4.20
CA MET A 28 -5.03 7.11 3.78
C MET A 28 -6.34 7.77 3.39
N MET A 29 -7.28 7.05 2.76
CA MET A 29 -8.60 7.61 2.45
C MET A 29 -9.39 7.95 3.71
N LEU A 30 -9.33 7.11 4.75
CA LEU A 30 -9.97 7.43 6.03
C LEU A 30 -9.38 8.69 6.65
N ILE A 31 -8.04 8.83 6.63
CA ILE A 31 -7.36 10.03 7.13
C ILE A 31 -7.78 11.26 6.31
N GLY A 32 -7.75 11.18 4.98
CA GLY A 32 -8.16 12.26 4.09
C GLY A 32 -9.62 12.66 4.29
N PHE A 33 -10.50 11.69 4.53
CA PHE A 33 -11.91 11.95 4.84
C PHE A 33 -12.09 12.68 6.17
N VAL A 34 -11.43 12.24 7.24
CA VAL A 34 -11.50 12.88 8.56
C VAL A 34 -10.90 14.29 8.53
N VAL A 35 -9.71 14.44 7.95
CA VAL A 35 -9.04 15.75 7.86
C VAL A 35 -9.83 16.70 6.96
N GLY A 36 -10.29 16.23 5.80
CA GLY A 36 -11.08 17.03 4.87
C GLY A 36 -12.42 17.45 5.45
N SER A 37 -13.13 16.55 6.14
CA SER A 37 -14.41 16.88 6.78
C SER A 37 -14.24 17.86 7.93
N TYR A 38 -13.18 17.69 8.72
CA TYR A 38 -12.83 18.65 9.77
C TYR A 38 -12.48 20.02 9.18
N ALA A 39 -11.65 20.10 8.13
CA ALA A 39 -11.33 21.36 7.45
C ALA A 39 -12.58 22.03 6.84
N TRP A 40 -13.50 21.25 6.28
CA TRP A 40 -14.76 21.77 5.72
C TRP A 40 -15.67 22.36 6.82
N ILE A 41 -15.86 21.65 7.93
CA ILE A 41 -16.81 22.05 8.98
C ILE A 41 -16.25 23.17 9.86
N SER A 42 -14.97 23.08 10.24
CA SER A 42 -14.34 24.04 11.16
C SER A 42 -13.75 25.27 10.48
N GLY A 43 -13.59 25.24 9.15
CA GLY A 43 -12.88 26.27 8.41
C GLY A 43 -11.38 26.33 8.72
N ALA A 44 -10.82 25.27 9.33
CA ALA A 44 -9.42 25.24 9.75
C ALA A 44 -8.43 25.26 8.58
N ASP A 45 -7.31 25.93 8.80
CA ASP A 45 -6.22 26.19 7.85
C ASP A 45 -5.24 25.01 7.74
N ILE A 46 -5.77 23.84 7.42
CA ILE A 46 -5.02 22.57 7.42
C ILE A 46 -4.59 22.13 6.03
N VAL A 47 -5.27 22.61 4.99
CA VAL A 47 -5.02 22.23 3.60
C VAL A 47 -4.65 23.49 2.82
N SER A 48 -3.40 23.55 2.35
CA SER A 48 -2.89 24.66 1.55
C SER A 48 -2.40 24.18 0.20
N ILE A 49 -2.68 24.95 -0.85
CA ILE A 49 -2.14 24.76 -2.20
C ILE A 49 -1.42 26.05 -2.58
N ASN A 50 -0.14 25.95 -2.96
CA ASN A 50 0.70 27.11 -3.32
C ASN A 50 0.66 28.23 -2.25
N ASP A 51 0.88 27.86 -0.98
CA ASP A 51 0.86 28.78 0.18
C ASP A 51 -0.46 29.52 0.41
N GLN A 52 -1.54 29.11 -0.26
CA GLN A 52 -2.90 29.61 -0.02
C GLN A 52 -3.74 28.52 0.64
N TYR A 53 -4.37 28.87 1.75
CA TYR A 53 -5.31 27.98 2.42
C TYR A 53 -6.55 27.77 1.56
N VAL A 54 -6.95 26.51 1.45
CA VAL A 54 -8.15 26.09 0.74
C VAL A 54 -9.22 25.85 1.80
N HIS A 55 -10.37 26.49 1.64
CA HIS A 55 -11.45 26.45 2.64
C HIS A 55 -12.71 25.77 2.12
N GLY A 56 -13.56 25.34 3.05
CA GLY A 56 -14.89 24.83 2.73
C GLY A 56 -14.83 23.51 1.94
N PHE A 57 -15.76 23.33 1.00
CA PHE A 57 -15.88 22.07 0.26
C PHE A 57 -14.68 21.75 -0.64
N THR A 58 -13.96 22.78 -1.11
CA THR A 58 -12.73 22.57 -1.89
C THR A 58 -11.60 22.03 -1.02
N ALA A 59 -11.57 22.34 0.28
CA ALA A 59 -10.62 21.74 1.24
C ALA A 59 -10.83 20.23 1.38
N PHE A 60 -12.10 19.80 1.37
CA PHE A 60 -12.46 18.38 1.42
C PHE A 60 -12.00 17.63 0.15
N ILE A 61 -12.29 18.18 -1.03
CA ILE A 61 -11.87 17.57 -2.30
C ILE A 61 -10.35 17.46 -2.38
N THR A 62 -9.64 18.53 -2.00
CA THR A 62 -8.18 18.59 -2.05
C THR A 62 -7.54 17.62 -1.05
N ALA A 63 -8.09 17.49 0.16
CA ALA A 63 -7.64 16.49 1.14
C ALA A 63 -7.80 15.05 0.62
N ILE A 64 -8.93 14.71 -0.01
CA ILE A 64 -9.14 13.38 -0.60
C ILE A 64 -8.18 13.13 -1.77
N GLY A 65 -8.02 14.12 -2.66
CA GLY A 65 -7.09 14.03 -3.77
C GLY A 65 -5.65 13.80 -3.31
N LEU A 66 -5.21 14.54 -2.28
CA LEU A 66 -3.90 14.38 -1.64
C LEU A 66 -3.75 13.00 -1.00
N ALA A 67 -4.75 12.54 -0.25
CA ALA A 67 -4.73 11.23 0.38
C ALA A 67 -4.60 10.09 -0.64
N PHE A 68 -5.33 10.18 -1.76
CA PHE A 68 -5.21 9.21 -2.85
C PHE A 68 -3.82 9.22 -3.49
N PHE A 69 -3.28 10.41 -3.77
CA PHE A 69 -1.95 10.56 -4.35
C PHE A 69 -0.86 10.02 -3.43
N LEU A 70 -0.88 10.39 -2.14
CA LEU A 70 0.04 9.89 -1.13
C LEU A 70 -0.06 8.38 -0.99
N SER A 71 -1.28 7.83 -0.95
CA SER A 71 -1.48 6.40 -0.88
C SER A 71 -0.82 5.66 -2.04
N PHE A 72 -1.02 6.14 -3.26
CA PHE A 72 -0.41 5.54 -4.43
C PHE A 72 1.11 5.59 -4.34
N PHE A 73 1.68 6.76 -3.99
CA PHE A 73 3.12 6.95 -3.87
C PHE A 73 3.75 6.07 -2.79
N PHE A 74 3.20 6.09 -1.57
CA PHE A 74 3.72 5.29 -0.45
C PHE A 74 3.47 3.79 -0.65
N GLY A 75 2.29 3.39 -1.12
CA GLY A 75 1.99 1.99 -1.42
C GLY A 75 2.92 1.43 -2.49
N THR A 76 3.26 2.24 -3.49
CA THR A 76 4.24 1.91 -4.52
C THR A 76 5.62 1.66 -3.94
N PHE A 77 6.14 2.67 -3.25
CA PHE A 77 7.49 2.65 -2.70
C PHE A 77 7.67 1.51 -1.70
N TRP A 78 6.67 1.32 -0.83
CA TRP A 78 6.66 0.24 0.15
C TRP A 78 6.67 -1.14 -0.50
N THR A 79 5.88 -1.34 -1.57
CA THR A 79 5.88 -2.61 -2.29
C THR A 79 7.23 -2.89 -2.93
N ILE A 80 7.91 -1.88 -3.49
CA ILE A 80 9.25 -2.03 -4.05
C ILE A 80 10.23 -2.48 -2.96
N ALA A 81 10.22 -1.81 -1.81
CA ALA A 81 11.08 -2.16 -0.68
C ALA A 81 10.85 -3.60 -0.19
N GLN A 82 9.59 -4.00 -0.02
CA GLN A 82 9.23 -5.37 0.36
C GLN A 82 9.68 -6.39 -0.68
N TRP A 83 9.46 -6.12 -1.97
CA TRP A 83 9.85 -7.03 -3.04
C TRP A 83 11.36 -7.21 -3.11
N ILE A 84 12.13 -6.12 -3.00
CA ILE A 84 13.60 -6.19 -2.89
C ILE A 84 13.99 -7.03 -1.68
N GLY A 85 13.35 -6.81 -0.52
CA GLY A 85 13.57 -7.61 0.68
C GLY A 85 13.34 -9.11 0.44
N PHE A 86 12.24 -9.49 -0.23
CA PHE A 86 11.97 -10.88 -0.58
C PHE A 86 13.00 -11.46 -1.55
N VAL A 87 13.44 -10.69 -2.54
CA VAL A 87 14.48 -11.11 -3.49
C VAL A 87 15.78 -11.39 -2.75
N ILE A 88 16.22 -10.47 -1.89
CA ILE A 88 17.42 -10.61 -1.09
C ILE A 88 17.30 -11.82 -0.15
N TYR A 89 16.19 -11.93 0.57
CA TYR A 89 15.93 -13.05 1.48
C TYR A 89 15.97 -14.41 0.77
N SER A 90 15.35 -14.50 -0.42
CA SER A 90 15.36 -15.72 -1.23
C SER A 90 16.76 -16.15 -1.68
N ARG A 91 17.70 -15.21 -1.78
CA ARG A 91 19.09 -15.46 -2.14
C ARG A 91 19.91 -15.99 -0.96
N PHE A 92 19.61 -15.53 0.27
CA PHE A 92 20.32 -15.96 1.48
C PHE A 92 19.78 -17.26 2.09
N ARG A 93 18.48 -17.54 1.96
CA ARG A 93 17.88 -18.81 2.40
C ARG A 93 17.03 -19.43 1.29
N PRO A 94 17.65 -20.16 0.35
CA PRO A 94 16.88 -20.93 -0.62
C PRO A 94 16.02 -21.96 0.15
N ILE A 95 14.70 -21.85 -0.01
CA ILE A 95 13.73 -22.74 0.65
C ILE A 95 13.94 -24.15 0.08
N ARG A 96 14.55 -25.03 0.87
CA ARG A 96 14.69 -26.45 0.54
C ARG A 96 13.49 -27.19 1.10
N LEU A 97 12.50 -27.48 0.27
CA LEU A 97 11.37 -28.31 0.65
C LEU A 97 11.85 -29.78 0.70
N ARG A 98 11.78 -30.40 1.88
CA ARG A 98 11.85 -31.87 2.01
C ARG A 98 10.43 -32.36 2.26
N TYR A 99 9.98 -33.29 1.42
CA TYR A 99 8.72 -33.99 1.64
C TYR A 99 8.97 -35.13 2.63
N TYR A 100 8.14 -35.21 3.67
CA TYR A 100 8.03 -36.38 4.51
C TYR A 100 6.70 -37.05 4.14
N GLU A 101 6.75 -38.25 3.57
CA GLU A 101 5.56 -39.10 3.45
C GLU A 101 5.12 -39.47 4.86
N VAL A 102 3.91 -39.05 5.23
CA VAL A 102 3.25 -39.51 6.45
C VAL A 102 2.59 -40.84 6.09
N ASN A 103 3.19 -41.94 6.52
CA ASN A 103 2.63 -43.29 6.43
C ASN A 103 1.33 -43.43 7.22
#